data_AF-A0A9D7YGP1-F1
#
_entry.id   AF-A0A9D7YGP1-F1
#
_cell.length_a   1.000
_cell.length_b   1.000
_cell.length_c   1.000
_cell.angle_alpha   90.00
_cell.angle_beta   90.00
_cell.angle_gamma   90.00
#
_symmetry.space_group_name_H-M   'P 1'
#
loop_
_entity.id
_entity.type
_entity.pdbx_description
1 polymer ?
#
loop_
_entity_poly.entity_id
_entity_poly.type
_entity_poly.pdbx_seq_one_letter_code
_entity_poly.pdbx_strand_id
1 'polypeptide(L)'
;MALGTLWAAVLVVGGAMVSTLGGSRWPGLGSASVLAGLTAVAAGEFVFLAVVGNRLFPASRRTLLGVGELMLGGALVLGAIGTVAALLAAGA
;
A
#
# COMPACT_ATOMS: atom_id res chain seq x y z
N MET A 1 11.08 -3.16 -16.76
CA MET A 1 11.72 -3.32 -15.42
C MET A 1 11.79 -2.01 -14.63
N ALA A 2 12.18 -0.87 -15.21
CA ALA A 2 12.10 0.44 -14.54
C ALA A 2 10.67 0.78 -14.07
N LEU A 3 9.67 0.24 -14.77
CA LEU A 3 8.25 0.43 -14.47
C LEU A 3 7.84 -0.07 -13.07
N GLY A 4 8.41 -1.18 -12.57
CA GLY A 4 8.06 -1.72 -11.26
C GLY A 4 8.60 -0.91 -10.08
N THR A 5 9.85 -0.45 -10.19
CA THR A 5 10.44 0.50 -9.23
C THR A 5 9.76 1.87 -9.28
N LEU A 6 9.37 2.34 -10.46
CA LEU A 6 8.58 3.56 -10.61
C LEU A 6 7.20 3.41 -9.94
N TRP A 7 6.54 2.27 -10.14
CA TRP A 7 5.25 2.00 -9.49
C TRP A 7 5.36 1.98 -7.97
N ALA A 8 6.38 1.30 -7.43
CA ALA A 8 6.65 1.29 -5.99
C ALA A 8 6.88 2.72 -5.45
N ALA A 9 7.67 3.54 -6.15
CA ALA A 9 7.91 4.92 -5.76
C ALA A 9 6.62 5.76 -5.79
N VAL A 10 5.78 5.59 -6.82
CA VAL A 10 4.49 6.29 -6.90
C VAL A 10 3.56 5.90 -5.74
N LEU A 11 3.51 4.61 -5.38
CA LEU A 11 2.71 4.14 -4.24
C LEU A 11 3.18 4.72 -2.90
N VAL A 12 4.49 4.70 -2.66
CA VAL A 12 5.06 5.21 -1.41
C VAL A 12 4.87 6.72 -1.33
N VAL A 13 5.26 7.47 -2.36
CA VAL A 13 5.18 8.93 -2.34
C VAL A 13 3.72 9.40 -2.38
N GLY A 14 2.89 8.80 -3.22
CA GLY A 14 1.47 9.10 -3.31
C GLY A 14 0.73 8.75 -2.03
N GLY A 15 0.99 7.57 -1.46
CA GLY A 15 0.42 7.15 -0.18
C GLY A 15 0.81 8.08 0.97
N ALA A 16 2.09 8.48 1.04
CA ALA A 16 2.57 9.44 2.04
C ALA A 16 1.94 10.83 1.87
N MET A 17 1.73 11.30 0.64
CA MET A 17 1.01 12.55 0.39
C MET A 17 -0.46 12.45 0.82
N VAL A 18 -1.13 11.34 0.51
CA VAL A 18 -2.54 11.13 0.89
C VAL A 18 -2.69 11.04 2.41
N SER A 19 -1.76 10.36 3.10
CA SER A 19 -1.83 10.23 4.56
C SER A 19 -1.54 11.55 5.30
N THR A 20 -0.68 12.41 4.76
CA THR A 20 -0.30 13.68 5.39
C THR A 20 -1.23 14.84 5.01
N LEU A 21 -1.70 14.90 3.77
CA LEU A 21 -2.49 16.02 3.25
C LEU A 21 -3.99 15.74 3.24
N GLY A 22 -4.40 14.48 3.35
CA GLY A 22 -5.78 14.05 3.20
C GLY A 22 -6.73 14.69 4.21
N GLY A 23 -6.34 14.72 5.49
CA GLY A 23 -7.16 15.35 6.54
C GLY A 23 -7.33 16.87 6.40
N SER A 24 -6.32 17.57 5.86
CA SER A 24 -6.41 19.02 5.62
C SER A 24 -7.20 19.35 4.36
N ARG A 25 -7.16 18.50 3.33
CA ARG A 25 -7.94 18.69 2.08
C ARG A 25 -9.38 18.21 2.17
N TRP A 26 -9.62 17.15 2.96
CA TRP A 26 -10.94 16.55 3.15
C TRP A 26 -11.21 16.38 4.65
N PRO A 27 -11.68 17.43 5.34
CA PRO A 27 -11.86 17.44 6.80
C PRO A 27 -12.79 16.35 7.35
N GLY A 28 -13.72 15.82 6.53
CA GLY A 28 -14.59 14.69 6.90
C GLY A 28 -13.98 13.31 6.66
N LEU A 29 -12.88 13.20 5.92
CA LEU A 29 -12.29 11.94 5.49
C LEU A 29 -10.90 11.69 6.09
N GLY A 30 -10.51 12.43 7.13
CA GLY A 30 -9.14 12.42 7.67
C GLY A 30 -8.64 11.03 8.02
N SER A 31 -9.38 10.27 8.82
CA SER A 31 -9.01 8.90 9.20
C SER A 31 -8.96 7.93 8.01
N ALA A 32 -9.92 8.02 7.09
CA ALA A 32 -9.96 7.21 5.88
C ALA A 32 -8.77 7.51 4.96
N SER A 33 -8.41 8.78 4.80
CA SER A 33 -7.27 9.21 3.99
C SER A 33 -5.93 8.77 4.59
N VAL A 34 -5.77 8.81 5.92
CA VAL A 34 -4.59 8.27 6.60
C VAL A 34 -4.46 6.76 6.35
N LEU A 35 -5.54 6.01 6.53
CA LEU A 35 -5.55 4.55 6.31
C LEU A 35 -5.28 4.19 4.85
N ALA A 36 -5.94 4.86 3.91
CA ALA A 36 -5.71 4.66 2.47
C ALA A 36 -4.27 5.01 2.07
N GLY A 37 -3.71 6.08 2.64
CA GLY A 37 -2.33 6.48 2.39
C GLY A 37 -1.31 5.48 2.93
N LEU A 38 -1.47 5.03 4.17
CA LEU A 38 -0.59 4.03 4.80
C LEU A 38 -0.61 2.69 4.06
N THR A 39 -1.78 2.28 3.58
CA THR A 39 -1.93 1.03 2.84
C THR A 39 -1.29 1.10 1.46
N ALA A 40 -1.37 2.26 0.79
CA ALA A 40 -0.62 2.53 -0.43
C ALA A 40 0.90 2.49 -0.20
N VAL A 41 1.40 3.05 0.92
CA VAL A 41 2.83 2.98 1.29
C VAL A 41 3.28 1.53 1.46
N ALA A 42 2.55 0.74 2.26
CA ALA A 42 2.86 -0.66 2.50
C ALA A 42 2.86 -1.49 1.19
N ALA A 43 1.90 -1.21 0.29
CA ALA A 43 1.87 -1.84 -1.03
C ALA A 43 3.09 -1.45 -1.88
N GLY A 44 3.53 -0.19 -1.83
CA GLY A 44 4.71 0.28 -2.54
C GLY A 44 6.01 -0.38 -2.06
N GLU A 45 6.22 -0.47 -0.75
CA GLU A 45 7.36 -1.17 -0.15
C GLU A 45 7.39 -2.64 -0.56
N PHE A 46 6.21 -3.28 -0.58
CA PHE A 46 6.10 -4.66 -1.00
C PHE A 46 6.44 -4.86 -2.49
N VAL A 47 5.92 -4.01 -3.38
CA VAL A 47 6.27 -4.06 -4.82
C VAL A 47 7.78 -3.88 -4.99
N PHE A 48 8.41 -2.99 -4.22
CA PHE A 48 9.86 -2.80 -4.24
C PHE A 48 10.60 -4.06 -3.79
N LEU A 49 10.21 -4.67 -2.66
CA LEU A 49 10.80 -5.90 -2.16
C LEU A 49 10.65 -7.06 -3.14
N ALA A 50 9.51 -7.18 -3.83
CA ALA A 50 9.30 -8.20 -4.85
C ALA A 50 10.23 -8.00 -6.06
N VAL A 51 10.42 -6.74 -6.51
CA VAL A 51 11.34 -6.42 -7.61
C VAL A 51 12.79 -6.68 -7.22
N VAL A 52 13.21 -6.30 -6.00
CA VAL A 52 14.56 -6.54 -5.47
C VAL A 52 14.81 -8.03 -5.23
N GLY A 53 13.84 -8.73 -4.62
CA GLY A 53 13.91 -10.16 -4.36
C GLY A 53 14.04 -10.98 -5.64
N ASN A 54 13.32 -10.61 -6.71
CA ASN A 54 13.46 -11.27 -8.01
C ASN A 54 14.84 -11.04 -8.66
N ARG A 55 15.56 -9.96 -8.30
CA ARG A 55 16.94 -9.72 -8.75
C ARG A 55 17.97 -10.52 -7.95
N LEU A 56 17.84 -10.54 -6.63
CA LEU A 56 18.83 -11.15 -5.74
C LEU A 56 18.69 -12.67 -5.64
N PHE A 57 17.46 -13.20 -5.74
CA PHE A 57 17.16 -14.62 -5.53
C PHE A 57 16.29 -15.20 -6.65
N PRO A 58 16.79 -15.28 -7.90
CA PRO A 58 16.03 -15.78 -9.04
C PRO A 58 15.64 -17.27 -8.92
N ALA A 59 16.21 -18.03 -7.98
CA ALA A 59 15.96 -19.46 -7.79
C ALA A 59 15.03 -19.81 -6.61
N SER A 60 14.84 -18.95 -5.60
CA SER A 60 13.98 -19.27 -4.42
C SER A 60 12.50 -18.90 -4.63
N ARG A 61 12.05 -18.88 -5.89
CA ARG A 61 10.91 -18.07 -6.38
C ARG A 61 9.56 -18.39 -5.76
N ARG A 62 9.19 -19.65 -5.55
CA ARG A 62 7.78 -19.99 -5.29
C ARG A 62 7.31 -19.64 -3.88
N THR A 63 8.08 -20.01 -2.86
CA THR A 63 7.66 -19.82 -1.47
C THR A 63 7.70 -18.35 -1.06
N LEU A 64 8.73 -17.64 -1.51
CA LEU A 64 8.96 -16.22 -1.16
C LEU A 64 7.95 -15.30 -1.85
N LEU A 65 7.59 -15.59 -3.11
CA LEU A 65 6.50 -14.88 -3.80
C LEU A 65 5.15 -15.20 -3.18
N GLY A 66 4.87 -16.47 -2.85
CA GLY A 66 3.58 -16.86 -2.25
C GLY A 66 3.34 -16.26 -0.86
N VAL A 67 4.35 -16.28 0.02
CA VAL A 67 4.28 -15.62 1.33
C VAL A 67 4.12 -14.11 1.16
N GLY A 68 4.84 -13.52 0.21
CA GLY A 68 4.73 -12.11 -0.08
C GLY A 68 3.34 -11.72 -0.57
N GLU A 69 2.79 -12.42 -1.56
CA GLU A 69 1.43 -12.18 -2.07
C GLU A 69 0.38 -12.33 -0.97
N LEU A 70 0.53 -13.31 -0.07
CA LEU A 70 -0.37 -13.48 1.07
C LEU A 70 -0.29 -12.28 2.03
N MET A 71 0.91 -11.80 2.35
CA MET A 71 1.12 -10.64 3.22
C MET A 71 0.58 -9.35 2.58
N LEU A 72 0.83 -9.15 1.29
CA LEU A 72 0.32 -8.01 0.54
C LEU A 72 -1.21 -8.05 0.45
N GLY A 73 -1.77 -9.20 0.11
CA GLY A 73 -3.22 -9.40 0.04
C GLY A 73 -3.87 -9.14 1.39
N GLY A 74 -3.29 -9.65 2.48
CA GLY A 74 -3.75 -9.38 3.84
C GLY A 74 -3.69 -7.89 4.20
N ALA A 75 -2.57 -7.22 3.92
CA ALA A 75 -2.40 -5.80 4.18
C ALA A 75 -3.38 -4.93 3.37
N LEU A 76 -3.61 -5.28 2.10
CA LEU A 76 -4.60 -4.59 1.24
C LEU A 76 -6.02 -4.82 1.72
N VAL A 77 -6.38 -6.04 2.11
CA VAL A 77 -7.73 -6.36 2.61
C VAL A 77 -7.99 -5.63 3.94
N LEU A 78 -7.06 -5.71 4.90
CA LEU A 78 -7.18 -4.99 6.17
C LEU A 78 -7.23 -3.48 5.95
N GLY A 79 -6.41 -2.98 5.03
CA GLY A 79 -6.39 -1.59 4.62
C GLY A 79 -7.71 -1.10 4.03
N ALA A 80 -8.26 -1.87 3.08
CA ALA A 80 -9.53 -1.58 2.43
C ALA A 80 -10.68 -1.63 3.44
N ILE A 81 -10.73 -2.66 4.28
CA ILE A 81 -11.74 -2.77 5.35
C ILE A 81 -11.65 -1.59 6.30
N GLY A 82 -10.45 -1.24 6.77
CA GLY A 82 -10.24 -0.10 7.65
C GLY A 82 -10.67 1.23 7.01
N THR A 83 -10.35 1.41 5.72
CA THR A 83 -10.75 2.62 4.97
C THR A 83 -12.27 2.71 4.80
N VAL A 84 -12.93 1.60 4.45
CA VAL A 84 -14.40 1.54 4.33
C VAL A 84 -15.07 1.77 5.68
N ALA A 85 -14.57 1.16 6.76
CA ALA A 85 -15.09 1.40 8.11
C ALA A 85 -14.94 2.87 8.53
N ALA A 86 -13.81 3.50 8.19
CA ALA A 86 -13.58 4.92 8.46
C ALA A 86 -14.52 5.82 7.65
N LEU A 87 -14.82 5.48 6.39
CA LEU A 87 -15.79 6.19 5.57
C LEU A 87 -17.21 6.10 6.14
N LEU A 88 -17.64 4.88 6.51
CA LEU A 88 -18.95 4.66 7.12
C LEU A 88 -19.09 5.39 8.47
N ALA A 89 -18.04 5.43 9.28
CA ALA A 89 -18.02 6.18 10.54
C ALA A 89 -18.08 7.70 10.33
N ALA A 90 -17.59 8.19 9.20
CA ALA A 90 -17.65 9.61 8.82
C ALA A 90 -19.01 10.04 8.23
N GLY A 91 -19.94 9.10 8.01
CA GLY A 91 -21.24 9.38 7.37
C GLY A 91 -21.14 9.71 5.87
N ALA A 92 -20.06 9.24 5.22
CA ALA A 92 -19.82 9.39 3.78
C ALA A 92 -20.44 8.23 2.97
#